data_AF-A0A7W9EHD5-F1
#
_entry.id   AF-A0A7W9EHD5-F1
#
_cell.length_a   1.000
_cell.length_b   1.000
_cell.length_c   1.000
_cell.angle_alpha   90.00
_cell.angle_beta   90.00
_cell.angle_gamma   90.00
#
_symmetry.space_group_name_H-M   'P 1'
#
loop_
_entity.id
_entity.type
_entity.pdbx_description
1 polymer ?
#
loop_
_entity_poly.entity_id
_entity_poly.type
_entity_poly.pdbx_seq_one_letter_code
_entity_poly.pdbx_strand_id
1 'polypeptide(L)' 'MAAKALASLAISPTGDGYLLMIEDEDGETMELTATFEQLDLIAEAVDQQLNSDEEDALGIDEDE' A
#
# COMPACT_ATOMS: atom_id res chain seq x y z
N MET A 1 1.87 19.96 3.03
CA MET A 1 0.68 19.38 2.39
C MET A 1 0.10 18.36 3.35
N ALA A 2 -1.22 18.35 3.55
CA ALA A 2 -1.86 17.30 4.33
C ALA A 2 -1.90 16.02 3.48
N ALA A 3 -1.71 14.86 4.10
CA ALA A 3 -1.87 13.57 3.43
C ALA A 3 -3.36 13.34 3.13
N LYS A 4 -3.67 12.72 1.99
CA LYS A 4 -5.03 12.32 1.62
C LYS A 4 -5.34 10.92 2.15
N ALA A 5 -6.60 10.66 2.50
CA ALA A 5 -7.04 9.35 2.94
C ALA A 5 -7.20 8.41 1.73
N LEU A 6 -6.67 7.20 1.84
CA LEU A 6 -6.75 6.17 0.80
C LEU A 6 -8.14 5.53 0.81
N ALA A 7 -8.86 5.60 -0.31
CA ALA A 7 -10.13 4.91 -0.49
C ALA A 7 -9.93 3.54 -1.16
N SER A 8 -9.15 3.46 -2.24
CA SER A 8 -8.88 2.19 -2.92
C SER A 8 -7.50 2.12 -3.59
N LEU A 9 -6.97 0.90 -3.69
CA LEU A 9 -5.78 0.57 -4.47
C LEU A 9 -6.12 -0.60 -5.41
N ALA A 10 -5.89 -0.42 -6.70
CA ALA A 10 -6.02 -1.47 -7.71
C ALA A 10 -4.72 -1.64 -8.49
N ILE A 11 -4.33 -2.88 -8.77
CA ILE A 11 -3.11 -3.20 -9.51
C ILE A 11 -3.49 -4.11 -10.67
N SER A 12 -3.08 -3.73 -11.89
CA SER A 12 -3.38 -4.47 -13.12
C SER A 12 -2.12 -4.70 -13.95
N PRO A 13 -1.92 -5.88 -14.54
CA PRO A 13 -0.81 -6.11 -15.47
C PRO A 13 -1.01 -5.32 -16.76
N THR A 14 0.10 -4.89 -17.35
CA THR A 14 0.17 -4.18 -18.62
C THR A 14 1.19 -4.86 -19.54
N GLY A 15 1.36 -4.36 -20.78
CA GLY A 15 2.34 -4.92 -21.72
C GLY A 15 3.79 -4.85 -21.24
N ASP A 16 4.12 -3.82 -20.44
CA ASP A 16 5.50 -3.49 -20.06
C ASP A 16 5.73 -3.48 -18.53
N GLY A 17 4.75 -3.91 -17.74
CA GLY A 17 4.80 -3.85 -16.27
C GLY A 17 3.40 -3.87 -15.65
N TYR A 18 3.15 -2.99 -14.69
CA TYR A 18 1.90 -2.91 -13.93
C TYR A 18 1.40 -1.47 -13.85
N LEU A 19 0.07 -1.31 -13.87
CA LEU A 19 -0.61 -0.06 -13.56
C LEU A 19 -1.17 -0.15 -12.15
N LEU A 20 -0.82 0.82 -11.30
CA LEU A 20 -1.40 1.03 -9.99
C LEU A 20 -2.35 2.21 -10.08
N MET A 21 -3.58 2.02 -9.61
CA MET A 21 -4.57 3.07 -9.47
C MET A 21 -4.84 3.27 -7.99
N ILE A 22 -4.67 4.50 -7.53
CA ILE A 22 -4.88 4.91 -6.14
C ILE A 22 -6.00 5.94 -6.15
N GLU A 23 -7.09 5.65 -5.45
CA GLU A 23 -8.20 6.59 -5.28
C GLU A 23 -8.23 7.10 -3.84
N ASP A 24 -8.44 8.40 -3.67
CA ASP A 24 -8.69 9.01 -2.35
C ASP A 24 -10.19 9.07 -2.03
N GLU A 25 -10.53 9.42 -0.78
CA GLU A 25 -11.94 9.53 -0.34
C GLU A 25 -12.72 10.67 -1.02
N ASP A 26 -12.03 11.62 -1.65
CA ASP A 26 -12.64 12.69 -2.44
C ASP A 26 -12.94 12.24 -3.89
N GLY A 27 -12.54 11.02 -4.27
CA GLY A 27 -12.71 10.43 -5.58
C GLY A 27 -11.66 10.87 -6.61
N GLU A 28 -10.57 11.50 -6.18
CA GLU A 28 -9.42 11.77 -7.06
C GLU A 28 -8.58 10.50 -7.22
N THR A 29 -8.30 10.15 -8.47
CA THR A 29 -7.49 8.99 -8.82
C THR A 29 -6.10 9.40 -9.30
N MET A 30 -5.08 8.73 -8.78
CA MET A 30 -3.70 8.77 -9.27
C MET A 30 -3.36 7.45 -9.96
N GLU A 31 -2.74 7.55 -11.13
CA GLU A 31 -2.24 6.40 -11.90
C GLU A 31 -0.71 6.38 -11.91
N LEU A 32 -0.12 5.22 -11.60
CA LEU A 32 1.32 5.01 -11.60
C LEU A 32 1.66 3.73 -12.35
N THR A 33 2.73 3.75 -13.14
CA THR A 33 3.28 2.53 -13.76
C THR A 33 4.48 2.04 -12.97
N ALA A 34 4.55 0.73 -12.74
CA ALA A 34 5.66 0.07 -12.07
C ALA A 34 6.15 -1.14 -12.87
N THR A 35 7.44 -1.45 -12.77
CA THR A 35 7.98 -2.72 -13.26
C THR A 35 7.65 -3.86 -12.29
N PHE A 36 7.90 -5.10 -12.71
CA PHE A 36 7.79 -6.27 -11.82
C PHE A 36 8.65 -6.12 -10.56
N GLU A 37 9.92 -5.74 -10.72
CA GLU A 37 10.85 -5.56 -9.60
C GLU A 37 10.38 -4.45 -8.65
N GLN A 38 9.81 -3.37 -9.18
CA GLN A 38 9.27 -2.30 -8.35
C GLN A 38 8.01 -2.73 -7.59
N LEU A 39 7.13 -3.51 -8.23
CA LEU A 39 5.95 -4.05 -7.56
C LEU A 39 6.33 -5.04 -6.45
N ASP A 40 7.38 -5.83 -6.66
CA ASP A 40 7.93 -6.75 -5.65
C ASP A 40 8.45 -5.98 -4.43
N LEU A 41 9.21 -4.90 -4.65
CA LEU A 41 9.67 -4.02 -3.58
C LEU A 41 8.53 -3.35 -2.82
N ILE A 42 7.44 -2.96 -3.50
CA ILE A 42 6.25 -2.41 -2.86
C ILE A 42 5.60 -3.47 -1.96
N ALA A 43 5.43 -4.70 -2.46
CA ALA A 43 4.85 -5.79 -1.69
C ALA A 43 5.69 -6.12 -0.45
N GLU A 44 7.02 -6.17 -0.59
CA GLU A 44 7.93 -6.40 0.53
C GLU A 44 7.84 -5.30 1.58
N ALA A 45 7.81 -4.02 1.17
CA ALA A 45 7.70 -2.90 2.10
C ALA A 45 6.37 -2.91 2.87
N VAL A 46 5.26 -3.27 2.21
CA VAL A 46 3.95 -3.42 2.87
C VAL A 46 3.99 -4.56 3.88
N ASP A 47 4.52 -5.72 3.50
CA ASP A 47 4.60 -6.89 4.39
C ASP A 47 5.50 -6.63 5.61
N GLN A 48 6.64 -5.96 5.42
CA GLN A 48 7.51 -5.55 6.53
C GLN A 48 6.79 -4.62 7.51
N GLN A 49 6.04 -3.63 7.00
CA GLN A 49 5.30 -2.72 7.88
C GLN A 49 4.20 -3.45 8.65
N LEU A 50 3.44 -4.33 7.98
CA LEU A 50 2.38 -5.10 8.64
C LEU A 50 2.93 -6.02 9.73
N ASN A 51 4.07 -6.67 9.50
CA ASN A 51 4.72 -7.49 10.53
C ASN A 51 5.21 -6.63 11.70
N SER A 52 5.80 -5.46 11.43
CA SER A 52 6.23 -4.54 12.50
C SER A 52 5.05 -4.03 13.33
N ASP A 53 3.92 -3.74 12.67
CA ASP A 53 2.71 -3.28 13.34
C ASP A 53 2.03 -4.43 14.10
N GLU A 54 2.17 -5.69 13.67
CA GLU A 54 1.71 -6.87 14.42
C GLU A 54 2.53 -7.05 15.70
N GLU A 55 3.85 -6.85 15.68
CA GLU A 55 4.67 -6.83 16.90
C GLU A 55 4.25 -5.69 17.86
N ASP A 56 3.88 -4.52 17.33
CA ASP A 56 3.38 -3.39 18.13
C ASP A 56 1.94 -3.61 18.63
N ALA A 57 1.06 -4.24 17.83
CA ALA A 57 -0.33 -4.54 18.18
C ALA A 57 -0.47 -5.71 19.17
N LEU A 58 0.42 -6.71 19.10
CA LEU A 58 0.52 -7.79 20.08
C LEU A 58 1.22 -7.36 21.39
N GLY A 59 1.84 -6.18 21.41
CA GLY A 59 2.47 -5.56 22.58
C GLY A 59 1.53 -4.78 23.50
N ILE A 60 0.22 -4.77 23.22
CA ILE A 60 -0.81 -4.04 23.98
C ILE A 60 -1.94 -4.99 24.40
N ASP A 61 -1.61 -6.06 25.12
CA ASP A 61 -2.61 -6.84 25.89
C ASP A 61 -1.95 -7.57 27.10
N GLU A 62 -1.12 -6.87 27.88
CA GLU A 62 -0.61 -7.35 29.18
C GLU A 62 -0.96 -6.44 30.38
N ASP A 63 -2.00 -5.61 30.31
CA ASP A 63 -2.50 -4.89 31.49
C ASP A 63 -4.04 -4.65 31.44
N GLU A 64 -4.84 -5.69 31.73
CA GLU A 64 -5.98 -5.62 32.67
C GLU A 64 -6.38 -6.99 33.25
#